data_AF-A0A7L5BCS7-F1
#
_entry.id   AF-A0A7L5BCS7-F1
#
_cell.length_a   1.000
_cell.length_b   1.000
_cell.length_c   1.000
_cell.angle_alpha   90.00
_cell.angle_beta   90.00
_cell.angle_gamma   90.00
#
_symmetry.space_group_name_H-M   'P 1'
#
loop_
_entity.id
_entity.type
_entity.pdbx_description
1 polymer ?
#
loop_
_entity_poly.entity_id
_entity_poly.type
_entity_poly.pdbx_seq_one_letter_code
_entity_poly.pdbx_strand_id
1 'polypeptide(L)'
;MLKADVARSIERVASVHGIDPAAMKAVVEVESNGVVFADIDGKEMPVIRFEGHYFDRLVTASRREEARRLGLASPNVGGVKNPASQKARWQLLGRAMTIDKQAALESTSFGVGQVMGSHWKALGYPTVIDLFEAARSGVEGQVDLMVRFIKTNNLLGALSRKDWAGFARGYNGPAYKKNAYDTKMAAAYERYARKEPAASGATGMLRLGSKGAGVREIQVLLTRAGHSVPADGDFGPATDRALRSFQDENSLTIDGVAGPQTMRKLKEFQVSADEKPGNLGIAQVPEVKNAARNFGPLALVTAARDQIAEIATYVTGINSDLANTIANGMLAVSGAIGLGLTIWGVYGWWKSKQTVEQA
;
A
#
# COMPACT_ATOMS: atom_id res chain seq x y z
N MET A 1 12.11 10.65 9.79
CA MET A 1 10.73 10.33 10.19
C MET A 1 9.96 9.79 8.99
N LEU A 2 9.14 8.79 9.25
CA LEU A 2 8.24 8.17 8.27
C LEU A 2 7.20 9.17 7.73
N LYS A 3 6.79 9.00 6.47
CA LYS A 3 5.68 9.77 5.87
C LYS A 3 4.37 9.49 6.63
N ALA A 4 3.44 10.46 6.62
CA ALA A 4 2.23 10.41 7.46
C ALA A 4 1.25 9.28 7.09
N ASP A 5 1.14 8.92 5.82
CA ASP A 5 0.37 7.78 5.32
C ASP A 5 0.97 6.43 5.73
N VAL A 6 2.29 6.30 5.63
CA VAL A 6 3.06 5.14 6.13
C VAL A 6 2.87 4.98 7.63
N ALA A 7 3.06 6.07 8.39
CA ALA A 7 2.92 6.07 9.85
C ALA A 7 1.52 5.62 10.29
N ARG A 8 0.46 6.10 9.64
CA ARG A 8 -0.92 5.67 9.91
C ARG A 8 -1.16 4.20 9.61
N SER A 9 -0.54 3.66 8.56
CA SER A 9 -0.65 2.23 8.22
C SER A 9 0.04 1.35 9.27
N ILE A 10 1.20 1.77 9.75
CA ILE A 10 1.90 1.10 10.86
C ILE A 10 1.06 1.16 12.15
N GLU A 11 0.44 2.30 12.45
CA GLU A 11 -0.42 2.46 13.63
C GLU A 11 -1.62 1.51 13.61
N ARG A 12 -2.28 1.33 12.45
CA ARG A 12 -3.38 0.38 12.31
C ARG A 12 -2.94 -1.06 12.61
N VAL A 13 -1.87 -1.53 11.98
CA VAL A 13 -1.36 -2.90 12.19
C VAL A 13 -0.88 -3.10 13.62
N ALA A 14 -0.15 -2.14 14.18
CA ALA A 14 0.30 -2.20 15.57
C ALA A 14 -0.88 -2.31 16.55
N SER A 15 -1.92 -1.51 16.35
CA SER A 15 -3.12 -1.50 17.19
C SER A 15 -3.87 -2.84 17.14
N VAL A 16 -4.04 -3.41 15.95
CA VAL A 16 -4.66 -4.74 15.75
C VAL A 16 -3.92 -5.84 16.53
N HIS A 17 -2.60 -5.71 16.68
CA HIS A 17 -1.77 -6.68 17.40
C HIS A 17 -1.49 -6.32 18.86
N GLY A 18 -2.08 -5.24 19.40
CA GLY A 18 -1.83 -4.78 20.77
C GLY A 18 -0.39 -4.30 21.01
N ILE A 19 0.27 -3.80 19.97
CA ILE A 19 1.63 -3.26 20.03
C ILE A 19 1.56 -1.74 20.12
N ASP A 20 2.40 -1.14 20.98
CA ASP A 20 2.57 0.32 21.08
C ASP A 20 2.91 0.90 19.69
N PRO A 21 2.06 1.76 19.10
CA PRO A 21 2.30 2.27 17.75
C PRO A 21 3.57 3.12 17.63
N ALA A 22 3.98 3.84 18.69
CA ALA A 22 5.23 4.60 18.68
C ALA A 22 6.43 3.66 18.63
N ALA A 23 6.38 2.54 19.36
CA ALA A 23 7.41 1.51 19.32
C ALA A 23 7.49 0.85 17.94
N MET A 24 6.35 0.51 17.33
CA MET A 24 6.34 -0.10 16.00
C MET A 24 6.89 0.86 14.93
N LYS A 25 6.50 2.15 14.97
CA LYS A 25 7.05 3.18 14.07
C LYS A 25 8.57 3.35 14.25
N ALA A 26 9.06 3.33 15.49
CA ALA A 26 10.48 3.42 15.79
C ALA A 26 11.27 2.26 15.17
N VAL A 27 10.79 1.04 15.36
CA VAL A 27 11.43 -0.15 14.78
C VAL A 27 11.38 -0.09 13.25
N VAL A 28 10.24 0.22 12.64
CA VAL A 28 10.12 0.33 11.17
C VAL A 28 11.06 1.41 10.62
N GLU A 29 11.12 2.59 11.24
CA GLU A 29 12.00 3.67 10.79
C GLU A 29 13.47 3.24 10.80
N VAL A 30 13.91 2.56 11.85
CA VAL A 30 15.31 2.15 12.01
C VAL A 30 15.68 0.98 11.09
N GLU A 31 14.82 -0.04 10.97
CA GLU A 31 15.08 -1.21 10.12
C GLU A 31 15.06 -0.87 8.63
N SER A 32 14.16 0.03 8.23
CA SER A 32 14.01 0.42 6.82
C SER A 32 14.85 1.64 6.44
N ASN A 33 15.46 2.33 7.41
CA ASN A 33 15.98 3.69 7.23
C ASN A 33 14.93 4.64 6.61
N GLY A 34 13.65 4.41 6.92
CA GLY A 34 12.49 5.12 6.37
C GLY A 34 12.06 4.72 4.95
N VAL A 35 12.74 3.77 4.29
CA VAL A 35 12.44 3.34 2.92
C VAL A 35 11.48 2.16 2.92
N VAL A 36 10.22 2.42 2.59
CA VAL A 36 9.15 1.41 2.60
C VAL A 36 8.99 0.70 1.26
N PHE A 37 9.15 1.45 0.18
CA PHE A 37 9.03 0.96 -1.18
C PHE A 37 10.20 1.40 -2.03
N ALA A 38 10.45 0.62 -3.08
CA ALA A 38 11.25 1.02 -4.22
C ALA A 38 10.33 1.13 -5.44
N ASP A 39 10.51 2.17 -6.24
CA ASP A 39 9.88 2.24 -7.56
C ASP A 39 10.60 1.29 -8.51
N ILE A 40 9.85 0.35 -9.09
CA ILE A 40 10.31 -0.58 -10.09
C ILE A 40 9.38 -0.45 -11.29
N ASP A 41 9.78 0.40 -12.24
CA ASP A 41 9.04 0.65 -13.48
C ASP A 41 7.62 1.17 -13.20
N GLY A 42 7.51 2.16 -12.30
CA GLY A 42 6.24 2.81 -11.94
C GLY A 42 5.38 2.00 -10.95
N LYS A 43 5.95 0.95 -10.35
CA LYS A 43 5.27 0.13 -9.33
C LYS A 43 6.01 0.21 -8.00
N GLU A 44 5.27 0.47 -6.92
CA GLU A 44 5.80 0.38 -5.57
C GLU A 44 6.01 -1.09 -5.18
N MET A 45 7.27 -1.46 -4.98
CA MET A 45 7.68 -2.81 -4.63
C MET A 45 8.40 -2.82 -3.28
N PRO A 46 8.29 -3.90 -2.48
CA PRO A 46 9.06 -3.98 -1.24
C PRO A 46 10.56 -3.96 -1.56
N VAL A 47 11.32 -3.35 -0.67
CA VAL A 47 12.78 -3.41 -0.71
C VAL A 47 13.22 -4.85 -0.50
N ILE A 48 14.13 -5.34 -1.33
CA ILE A 48 14.64 -6.71 -1.23
C ILE A 48 16.15 -6.79 -1.07
N ARG A 49 16.57 -7.94 -0.55
CA ARG A 49 17.97 -8.39 -0.57
C ARG A 49 18.01 -9.90 -0.78
N PHE A 50 18.75 -10.32 -1.79
CA PHE A 50 18.89 -11.71 -2.20
C PHE A 50 20.16 -12.33 -1.61
N GLU A 51 20.06 -13.49 -0.98
CA GLU A 51 21.17 -14.18 -0.32
C GLU A 51 21.59 -15.42 -1.13
N GLY A 52 22.54 -15.24 -2.05
CA GLY A 52 22.93 -16.31 -2.99
C GLY A 52 23.50 -17.58 -2.34
N HIS A 53 23.94 -17.52 -1.09
CA HIS A 53 24.37 -18.69 -0.33
C HIS A 53 23.22 -19.51 0.26
N TYR A 54 22.08 -18.85 0.57
CA TYR A 54 20.84 -19.58 0.82
C TYR A 54 20.36 -20.25 -0.46
N PHE A 55 20.42 -19.52 -1.58
CA PHE A 55 19.98 -20.06 -2.86
C PHE A 55 20.80 -21.29 -3.27
N ASP A 56 22.13 -21.22 -3.13
CA ASP A 56 23.04 -22.34 -3.37
C ASP A 56 22.65 -23.59 -2.58
N ARG A 57 22.26 -23.44 -1.32
CA ARG A 57 21.87 -24.55 -0.44
C ARG A 57 20.50 -25.11 -0.80
N LEU A 58 19.55 -24.26 -1.19
CA LEU A 58 18.14 -24.63 -1.38
C LEU A 58 17.87 -25.22 -2.77
N VAL A 59 18.61 -24.81 -3.80
CA VAL A 59 18.46 -25.41 -5.14
C VAL A 59 18.96 -26.86 -5.16
N THR A 60 18.30 -27.67 -5.99
CA THR A 60 18.69 -29.07 -6.22
C THR A 60 20.11 -29.17 -6.78
N ALA A 61 20.77 -30.31 -6.59
CA ALA A 61 22.13 -30.52 -7.08
C ALA A 61 22.24 -30.30 -8.61
N SER A 62 21.24 -30.73 -9.38
CA SER A 62 21.21 -30.56 -10.83
C SER A 62 21.11 -29.09 -11.28
N ARG A 63 20.44 -28.23 -10.52
CA ARG A 63 20.26 -26.81 -10.83
C ARG A 63 21.35 -25.91 -10.25
N ARG A 64 22.06 -26.38 -9.21
CA ARG A 64 23.07 -25.58 -8.49
C ARG A 64 24.22 -25.14 -9.37
N GLU A 65 24.73 -26.04 -10.22
CA GLU A 65 25.83 -25.70 -11.11
C GLU A 65 25.47 -24.61 -12.10
N GLU A 66 24.26 -24.68 -12.67
CA GLU A 66 23.73 -23.64 -13.55
C GLU A 66 23.57 -22.31 -12.80
N ALA A 67 22.98 -22.34 -11.60
CA ALA A 67 22.86 -21.15 -10.76
C ALA A 67 24.22 -20.50 -10.44
N ARG A 68 25.25 -21.31 -10.14
CA ARG A 68 26.63 -20.84 -9.91
C ARG A 68 27.24 -20.24 -11.19
N ARG A 69 27.08 -20.90 -12.34
CA ARG A 69 27.56 -20.39 -13.64
C ARG A 69 26.94 -19.04 -14.00
N LEU A 70 25.66 -18.83 -13.68
CA LEU A 70 24.94 -17.58 -13.91
C LEU A 70 25.24 -16.50 -12.87
N GLY A 71 26.08 -16.78 -11.86
CA GLY A 71 26.40 -15.87 -10.76
C GLY A 71 25.25 -15.63 -9.79
N LEU A 72 24.30 -16.58 -9.70
CA LEU A 72 23.11 -16.52 -8.86
C LEU A 72 23.26 -17.31 -7.55
N ALA A 73 24.23 -18.22 -7.48
CA ALA A 73 24.50 -19.04 -6.31
C ALA A 73 26.00 -19.04 -5.95
N SER A 74 26.31 -19.11 -4.66
CA SER A 74 27.67 -19.29 -4.16
C SER A 74 27.64 -19.94 -2.79
N PRO A 75 28.49 -20.92 -2.47
CA PRO A 75 28.55 -21.51 -1.12
C PRO A 75 29.05 -20.51 -0.06
N ASN A 76 29.69 -19.41 -0.48
CA ASN A 76 30.27 -18.42 0.41
C ASN A 76 29.29 -17.29 0.70
N VAL A 77 29.17 -16.89 1.97
CA VAL A 77 28.39 -15.72 2.39
C VAL A 77 28.93 -14.47 1.66
N GLY A 78 28.03 -13.72 1.02
CA GLY A 78 28.40 -12.55 0.22
C GLY A 78 29.05 -12.86 -1.14
N GLY A 79 29.16 -14.14 -1.53
CA GLY A 79 29.71 -14.54 -2.83
C GLY A 79 28.87 -14.07 -4.03
N VAL A 80 27.57 -13.85 -3.82
CA VAL A 80 26.68 -13.16 -4.77
C VAL A 80 26.42 -11.75 -4.26
N LYS A 81 26.96 -10.75 -4.95
CA LYS A 81 26.81 -9.34 -4.56
C LYS A 81 25.43 -8.82 -4.97
N ASN A 82 24.71 -8.21 -4.02
CA ASN A 82 23.49 -7.48 -4.35
C ASN A 82 23.85 -6.19 -5.11
N PRO A 83 23.20 -5.91 -6.25
CA PRO A 83 23.34 -4.64 -6.95
C PRO A 83 22.98 -3.44 -6.06
N ALA A 84 23.50 -2.26 -6.41
CA ALA A 84 23.25 -1.03 -5.68
C ALA A 84 21.77 -0.63 -5.71
N SER A 85 21.12 -0.71 -6.88
CA SER A 85 19.72 -0.32 -7.05
C SER A 85 18.74 -1.46 -6.78
N GLN A 86 17.55 -1.09 -6.27
CA GLN A 86 16.47 -2.05 -6.05
C GLN A 86 15.96 -2.67 -7.36
N LYS A 87 15.89 -1.89 -8.45
CA LYS A 87 15.55 -2.41 -9.79
C LYS A 87 16.46 -3.57 -10.21
N ALA A 88 17.78 -3.42 -10.05
CA ALA A 88 18.73 -4.47 -10.39
C ALA A 88 18.65 -5.67 -9.42
N ARG A 89 18.29 -5.46 -8.14
CA ARG A 89 18.03 -6.57 -7.21
C ARG A 89 16.77 -7.36 -7.58
N TRP A 90 15.72 -6.67 -8.01
CA TRP A 90 14.50 -7.33 -8.52
C TRP A 90 14.77 -8.12 -9.81
N GLN A 91 15.64 -7.61 -10.70
CA GLN A 91 16.12 -8.37 -11.85
C GLN A 91 16.95 -9.60 -11.44
N LEU A 92 17.82 -9.46 -10.43
CA LEU A 92 18.60 -10.58 -9.87
C LEU A 92 17.66 -11.66 -9.32
N LEU A 93 16.66 -11.28 -8.53
CA LEU A 93 15.63 -12.19 -8.03
C LEU A 93 14.86 -12.85 -9.17
N GLY A 94 14.43 -12.09 -10.18
CA GLY A 94 13.73 -12.62 -11.35
C GLY A 94 14.54 -13.71 -12.08
N ARG A 95 15.85 -13.50 -12.26
CA ARG A 95 16.76 -14.52 -12.82
C ARG A 95 16.92 -15.74 -11.91
N ALA A 96 16.93 -15.58 -10.59
CA ALA A 96 16.96 -16.73 -9.67
C ALA A 96 15.65 -17.53 -9.74
N MET A 97 14.50 -16.85 -9.87
CA MET A 97 13.18 -17.48 -9.97
C MET A 97 13.00 -18.31 -11.24
N THR A 98 13.75 -18.04 -12.32
CA THR A 98 13.72 -18.88 -13.53
C THR A 98 14.43 -20.22 -13.33
N ILE A 99 15.37 -20.30 -12.39
CA ILE A 99 16.04 -21.55 -12.01
C ILE A 99 15.18 -22.32 -11.01
N ASP A 100 14.79 -21.66 -9.93
CA ASP A 100 13.93 -22.24 -8.90
C ASP A 100 13.18 -21.14 -8.13
N LYS A 101 11.89 -20.99 -8.43
CA LYS A 101 11.05 -19.93 -7.84
C LYS A 101 10.96 -20.02 -6.33
N GLN A 102 10.77 -21.22 -5.78
CA GLN A 102 10.60 -21.38 -4.33
C GLN A 102 11.92 -21.07 -3.61
N ALA A 103 13.01 -21.70 -4.04
CA ALA A 103 14.32 -21.47 -3.42
C ALA A 103 14.75 -20.00 -3.52
N ALA A 104 14.45 -19.32 -4.64
CA ALA A 104 14.78 -17.92 -4.82
C ALA A 104 14.04 -17.00 -3.84
N LEU A 105 12.73 -17.22 -3.66
CA LEU A 105 11.93 -16.45 -2.71
C LEU A 105 12.33 -16.76 -1.26
N GLU A 106 12.64 -18.02 -0.93
CA GLU A 106 13.13 -18.40 0.40
C GLU A 106 14.50 -17.78 0.72
N SER A 107 15.30 -17.49 -0.31
CA SER A 107 16.62 -16.86 -0.22
C SER A 107 16.57 -15.33 -0.26
N THR A 108 15.39 -14.71 -0.17
CA THR A 108 15.23 -13.25 -0.29
C THR A 108 14.55 -12.65 0.92
N SER A 109 15.01 -11.48 1.39
CA SER A 109 14.34 -10.73 2.45
C SER A 109 13.46 -9.66 1.84
N PHE A 110 12.33 -9.40 2.49
CA PHE A 110 11.32 -8.50 1.96
C PHE A 110 10.96 -7.38 2.94
N GLY A 111 10.78 -6.19 2.36
CA GLY A 111 10.09 -5.05 2.97
C GLY A 111 10.83 -4.39 4.13
N VAL A 112 10.09 -3.56 4.87
CA VAL A 112 10.60 -2.73 5.97
C VAL A 112 11.29 -3.52 7.09
N GLY A 113 10.86 -4.76 7.33
CA GLY A 113 11.46 -5.62 8.33
C GLY A 113 12.64 -6.45 7.83
N GLN A 114 12.91 -6.45 6.52
CA GLN A 114 13.87 -7.36 5.88
C GLN A 114 13.70 -8.83 6.35
N VAL A 115 12.45 -9.29 6.46
CA VAL A 115 12.15 -10.65 6.90
C VAL A 115 12.47 -11.64 5.79
N MET A 116 13.27 -12.66 6.09
CA MET A 116 13.67 -13.68 5.13
C MET A 116 12.50 -14.59 4.73
N GLY A 117 12.37 -14.85 3.43
CA GLY A 117 11.32 -15.71 2.88
C GLY A 117 11.37 -17.14 3.40
N SER A 118 12.56 -17.67 3.74
CA SER A 118 12.72 -19.01 4.35
C SER A 118 11.98 -19.20 5.67
N HIS A 119 11.52 -18.12 6.32
CA HIS A 119 10.69 -18.21 7.52
C HIS A 119 9.20 -18.43 7.25
N TRP A 120 8.74 -18.48 5.99
CA TRP A 120 7.31 -18.55 5.63
C TRP A 120 6.50 -19.54 6.47
N LYS A 121 7.04 -20.76 6.67
CA LYS A 121 6.37 -21.82 7.44
C LYS A 121 6.26 -21.47 8.92
N ALA A 122 7.34 -20.95 9.51
CA ALA A 122 7.36 -20.54 10.92
C ALA A 122 6.45 -19.33 11.19
N LEU A 123 6.26 -18.48 10.17
CA LEU A 123 5.39 -17.30 10.24
C LEU A 123 3.91 -17.61 9.91
N GLY A 124 3.59 -18.89 9.69
CA GLY A 124 2.22 -19.35 9.45
C GLY A 124 1.68 -19.08 8.05
N TYR A 125 2.55 -18.86 7.06
CA TYR A 125 2.13 -18.81 5.66
C TYR A 125 2.00 -20.24 5.08
N PRO A 126 1.06 -20.51 4.16
CA PRO A 126 0.95 -21.81 3.49
C PRO A 126 2.13 -22.12 2.57
N THR A 127 2.65 -21.09 1.90
CA THR A 127 3.83 -21.18 1.02
C THR A 127 4.68 -19.91 1.11
N VAL A 128 5.90 -19.96 0.59
CA VAL A 128 6.73 -18.76 0.41
C VAL A 128 6.11 -17.74 -0.54
N ILE A 129 5.24 -18.19 -1.46
CA ILE A 129 4.54 -17.31 -2.40
C ILE A 129 3.53 -16.46 -1.64
N ASP A 130 2.80 -17.03 -0.67
CA ASP A 130 1.86 -16.27 0.16
C ASP A 130 2.58 -15.21 1.01
N LEU A 131 3.76 -15.53 1.55
CA LEU A 131 4.60 -14.55 2.23
C LEU A 131 5.03 -13.42 1.28
N PHE A 132 5.46 -13.79 0.07
CA PHE A 132 5.88 -12.84 -0.95
C PHE A 132 4.75 -11.90 -1.37
N GLU A 133 3.55 -12.42 -1.61
CA GLU A 133 2.37 -11.60 -1.95
C GLU A 133 1.94 -10.73 -0.77
N ALA A 134 2.02 -11.24 0.47
CA ALA A 134 1.78 -10.42 1.66
C ALA A 134 2.78 -9.26 1.77
N ALA A 135 4.07 -9.49 1.49
CA ALA A 135 5.06 -8.41 1.48
C ALA A 135 4.82 -7.37 0.36
N ARG A 136 4.15 -7.77 -0.73
CA ARG A 136 3.82 -6.91 -1.88
C ARG A 136 2.48 -6.21 -1.77
N SER A 137 1.62 -6.58 -0.82
CA SER A 137 0.27 -6.02 -0.70
C SER A 137 0.24 -4.57 -0.20
N GLY A 138 1.37 -4.05 0.26
CA GLY A 138 1.53 -2.66 0.67
C GLY A 138 2.22 -2.54 2.03
N VAL A 139 2.13 -1.36 2.65
CA VAL A 139 2.78 -1.07 3.94
C VAL A 139 2.27 -2.03 5.03
N GLU A 140 0.95 -2.25 5.08
CA GLU A 140 0.34 -3.08 6.11
C GLU A 140 0.81 -4.54 6.03
N GLY A 141 0.91 -5.09 4.81
CA GLY A 141 1.41 -6.45 4.61
C GLY A 141 2.88 -6.62 5.00
N GLN A 142 3.74 -5.64 4.69
CA GLN A 142 5.13 -5.65 5.15
C GLN A 142 5.25 -5.54 6.68
N VAL A 143 4.40 -4.73 7.33
CA VAL A 143 4.40 -4.57 8.79
C VAL A 143 3.81 -5.81 9.48
N ASP A 144 2.75 -6.42 8.94
CA ASP A 144 2.20 -7.69 9.45
C ASP A 144 3.26 -8.80 9.39
N LEU A 145 3.98 -8.90 8.27
CA LEU A 145 5.10 -9.83 8.12
C LEU A 145 6.17 -9.62 9.21
N MET A 146 6.53 -8.36 9.47
CA MET A 146 7.45 -7.99 10.53
C MET A 146 6.92 -8.36 11.93
N VAL A 147 5.64 -8.10 12.21
CA VAL A 147 5.00 -8.45 13.49
C VAL A 147 4.97 -9.96 13.71
N ARG A 148 4.66 -10.76 12.68
CA ARG A 148 4.73 -12.23 12.74
C ARG A 148 6.13 -12.69 13.10
N PHE A 149 7.16 -12.08 12.50
CA PHE A 149 8.54 -12.41 12.82
C PHE A 149 8.91 -12.06 14.26
N ILE A 150 8.51 -10.88 14.74
CA ILE A 150 8.69 -10.44 16.13
C ILE A 150 8.04 -11.43 17.11
N LYS A 151 6.81 -11.87 16.83
CA LYS A 151 6.06 -12.85 17.64
C LYS A 151 6.77 -14.21 17.66
N THR A 152 7.12 -14.73 16.48
CA THR A 152 7.74 -16.04 16.31
C THR A 152 9.09 -16.14 17.04
N ASN A 153 9.82 -15.02 17.14
CA ASN A 153 11.10 -14.96 17.84
C ASN A 153 10.99 -14.47 19.30
N ASN A 154 9.78 -14.43 19.87
CA ASN A 154 9.52 -14.03 21.27
C ASN A 154 10.03 -12.61 21.64
N LEU A 155 10.03 -11.69 20.67
CA LEU A 155 10.57 -10.33 20.85
C LEU A 155 9.53 -9.33 21.35
N LEU A 156 8.24 -9.70 21.39
CA LEU A 156 7.18 -8.81 21.88
C LEU A 156 7.43 -8.31 23.30
N GLY A 157 7.91 -9.18 24.21
CA GLY A 157 8.17 -8.79 25.59
C GLY A 157 9.25 -7.70 25.70
N ALA A 158 10.32 -7.82 24.90
CA ALA A 158 11.37 -6.82 24.83
C ALA A 158 10.83 -5.48 24.28
N LEU A 159 10.05 -5.55 23.19
CA LEU A 159 9.43 -4.37 22.58
C LEU A 159 8.46 -3.67 23.55
N SER A 160 7.61 -4.43 24.25
CA SER A 160 6.62 -3.90 25.20
C SER A 160 7.27 -3.22 26.40
N ARG A 161 8.41 -3.74 26.90
CA ARG A 161 9.20 -3.15 27.99
C ARG A 161 10.19 -2.07 27.54
N LYS A 162 10.27 -1.80 26.23
CA LYS A 162 11.19 -0.82 25.63
C LYS A 162 12.65 -1.21 25.92
N ASP A 163 12.90 -2.51 26.02
CA ASP A 163 14.22 -3.10 26.08
C ASP A 163 14.83 -3.11 24.67
N TRP A 164 15.28 -1.94 24.21
CA TRP A 164 15.79 -1.74 22.86
C TRP A 164 17.06 -2.55 22.59
N ALA A 165 17.89 -2.76 23.63
CA ALA A 165 19.09 -3.59 23.53
C ALA A 165 18.72 -5.07 23.37
N GLY A 166 17.81 -5.59 24.20
CA GLY A 166 17.31 -6.95 24.09
C GLY A 166 16.59 -7.20 22.76
N PHE A 167 15.74 -6.26 22.34
CA PHE A 167 15.04 -6.32 21.06
C PHE A 167 16.02 -6.32 19.88
N ALA A 168 16.95 -5.36 19.81
CA ALA A 168 17.91 -5.26 18.71
C ALA A 168 18.86 -6.48 18.66
N ARG A 169 19.28 -7.01 19.82
CA ARG A 169 20.07 -8.25 19.87
C ARG A 169 19.30 -9.44 19.29
N GLY A 170 18.02 -9.56 19.62
CA GLY A 170 17.17 -10.64 19.13
C GLY A 170 16.77 -10.49 17.66
N TYR A 171 16.57 -9.26 17.18
CA TYR A 171 16.14 -8.97 15.81
C TYR A 171 17.30 -8.89 14.83
N ASN A 172 18.36 -8.13 15.15
CA ASN A 172 19.51 -7.87 14.27
C ASN A 172 20.71 -8.78 14.56
N GLY A 173 20.67 -9.56 15.66
CA GLY A 173 21.73 -10.46 16.09
C GLY A 173 22.76 -9.82 17.03
N PRO A 174 23.78 -10.59 17.47
CA PRO A 174 24.72 -10.18 18.52
C PRO A 174 25.58 -8.96 18.16
N ALA A 175 25.73 -8.67 16.87
CA ALA A 175 26.51 -7.54 16.37
C ALA A 175 25.71 -6.22 16.28
N TYR A 176 24.47 -6.16 16.78
CA TYR A 176 23.58 -5.01 16.65
C TYR A 176 24.20 -3.66 17.05
N LYS A 177 25.08 -3.65 18.07
CA LYS A 177 25.78 -2.44 18.54
C LYS A 177 26.65 -1.78 17.47
N LYS A 178 27.16 -2.54 16.48
CA LYS A 178 27.98 -1.97 15.39
C LYS A 178 27.23 -0.90 14.59
N ASN A 179 25.91 -1.06 14.46
CA ASN A 179 25.04 -0.12 13.74
C ASN A 179 24.18 0.74 14.69
N ALA A 180 24.40 0.63 16.00
CA ALA A 180 23.67 1.35 17.04
C ALA A 180 22.15 1.19 16.94
N TYR A 181 21.66 -0.02 16.61
CA TYR A 181 20.23 -0.29 16.43
C TYR A 181 19.42 0.07 17.68
N ASP A 182 19.93 -0.28 18.87
CA ASP A 182 19.32 -0.01 20.15
C ASP A 182 19.11 1.48 20.42
N THR A 183 20.18 2.28 20.33
CA THR A 183 20.09 3.72 20.62
C THR A 183 19.29 4.47 19.55
N LYS A 184 19.35 4.02 18.29
CA LYS A 184 18.51 4.56 17.21
C LYS A 184 17.04 4.27 17.45
N MET A 185 16.67 3.06 17.85
CA MET A 185 15.29 2.69 18.16
C MET A 185 14.79 3.48 19.37
N ALA A 186 15.60 3.61 20.42
CA ALA A 186 15.26 4.42 21.59
C ALA A 186 15.00 5.88 21.21
N ALA A 187 15.89 6.50 20.43
CA ALA A 187 15.74 7.88 19.98
C ALA A 187 14.52 8.06 19.07
N ALA A 188 14.25 7.09 18.18
CA ALA A 188 13.07 7.11 17.32
C ALA A 188 11.78 6.97 18.13
N TYR A 189 11.78 6.08 19.13
CA TYR A 189 10.65 5.94 20.05
C TYR A 189 10.37 7.25 20.76
N GLU A 190 11.39 7.89 21.34
CA GLU A 190 11.22 9.18 22.02
C GLU A 190 10.67 10.27 21.10
N ARG A 191 10.97 10.25 19.79
CA ARG A 191 10.37 11.19 18.83
C ARG A 191 8.90 10.87 18.53
N TYR A 192 8.52 9.60 18.51
CA TYR A 192 7.14 9.18 18.25
C TYR A 192 6.27 9.18 19.51
N ALA A 193 6.87 9.04 20.69
CA ALA A 193 6.21 8.94 22.00
C ALA A 193 6.08 10.31 22.69
N ARG A 194 7.11 11.17 22.63
CA ARG A 194 6.90 12.61 22.80
C ARG A 194 6.07 12.99 21.60
N LYS A 195 4.77 13.20 21.76
CA LYS A 195 3.96 13.85 20.73
C LYS A 195 4.80 15.03 20.21
N GLU A 196 5.29 14.98 18.96
CA GLU A 196 5.54 16.21 18.21
C GLU A 196 4.32 17.11 18.45
N PRO A 197 4.48 18.45 18.55
CA PRO A 197 3.33 19.31 18.71
C PRO A 197 2.33 18.87 17.67
N ALA A 198 1.22 18.29 18.15
CA ALA A 198 0.21 17.79 17.27
C ALA A 198 -0.14 19.00 16.40
N ALA A 199 0.13 18.93 15.10
CA ALA A 199 -0.78 19.55 14.15
C ALA A 199 -2.17 19.16 14.67
N SER A 200 -2.88 20.15 15.19
CA SER A 200 -3.86 19.92 16.24
C SER A 200 -4.85 18.84 15.84
N GLY A 201 -4.90 17.74 16.60
CA GLY A 201 -5.75 16.60 16.29
C GLY A 201 -6.02 15.65 17.47
N ALA A 202 -5.44 15.90 18.65
CA ALA A 202 -5.67 15.07 19.83
C ALA A 202 -6.92 15.48 20.65
N THR A 203 -7.97 15.89 19.97
CA THR A 203 -9.36 15.91 20.48
C THR A 203 -10.37 15.36 19.46
N GLY A 204 -9.92 14.80 18.32
CA GLY A 204 -10.82 14.52 17.20
C GLY A 204 -11.46 15.78 16.59
N MET A 205 -10.90 16.95 16.94
CA MET A 205 -11.32 18.26 16.47
C MET A 205 -10.34 18.74 15.39
N LEU A 206 -10.84 18.94 14.17
CA LEU A 206 -10.06 19.50 13.07
C LEU A 206 -10.40 21.00 12.93
N ARG A 207 -9.39 21.86 12.76
CA ARG A 207 -9.55 23.32 12.74
C ARG A 207 -8.50 23.97 11.82
N LEU A 208 -8.58 25.28 11.64
CA LEU A 208 -7.58 26.05 10.90
C LEU A 208 -6.14 25.66 11.30
N GLY A 209 -5.34 25.27 10.30
CA GLY A 209 -3.97 24.76 10.47
C GLY A 209 -3.84 23.24 10.59
N SER A 210 -4.94 22.49 10.81
CA SER A 210 -4.94 21.03 10.71
C SER A 210 -4.58 20.56 9.30
N LYS A 211 -3.96 19.39 9.17
CA LYS A 211 -3.57 18.80 7.87
C LYS A 211 -3.79 17.28 7.87
N GLY A 212 -3.91 16.69 6.69
CA GLY A 212 -3.98 15.24 6.49
C GLY A 212 -5.37 14.72 6.11
N ALA A 213 -5.54 13.38 6.13
CA ALA A 213 -6.72 12.75 5.54
C ALA A 213 -8.05 13.09 6.23
N GLY A 214 -8.04 13.36 7.54
CA GLY A 214 -9.25 13.80 8.24
C GLY A 214 -9.74 15.17 7.73
N VAL A 215 -8.81 16.05 7.34
CA VAL A 215 -9.16 17.33 6.71
C VAL A 215 -9.73 17.09 5.31
N ARG A 216 -9.13 16.19 4.53
CA ARG A 216 -9.65 15.82 3.20
C ARG A 216 -11.06 15.23 3.28
N GLU A 217 -11.32 14.38 4.28
CA GLU A 217 -12.64 13.83 4.54
C GLU A 217 -13.67 14.94 4.81
N ILE A 218 -13.35 15.89 5.70
CA ILE A 218 -14.23 17.04 5.96
C ILE A 218 -14.42 17.88 4.69
N GLN A 219 -13.36 18.19 3.94
CA GLN A 219 -13.47 18.99 2.71
C GLN A 219 -14.40 18.32 1.68
N VAL A 220 -14.36 16.99 1.56
CA VAL A 220 -15.28 16.21 0.72
C VAL A 220 -16.72 16.31 1.24
N LEU A 221 -16.93 16.16 2.54
CA LEU A 221 -18.27 16.23 3.15
C LEU A 221 -18.86 17.64 3.09
N LEU A 222 -18.04 18.68 3.27
CA LEU A 222 -18.42 20.09 3.08
C LEU A 222 -18.84 20.36 1.64
N THR A 223 -18.07 19.85 0.67
CA THR A 223 -18.42 19.99 -0.76
C THR A 223 -19.76 19.31 -1.07
N ARG A 224 -20.03 18.15 -0.47
CA ARG A 224 -21.32 17.46 -0.60
C ARG A 224 -22.47 18.16 0.10
N ALA A 225 -22.20 18.83 1.21
CA ALA A 225 -23.15 19.68 1.90
C ALA A 225 -23.41 21.01 1.19
N GLY A 226 -22.75 21.28 0.04
CA GLY A 226 -22.96 22.49 -0.76
C GLY A 226 -21.88 23.56 -0.59
N HIS A 227 -20.88 23.34 0.26
CA HIS A 227 -19.77 24.28 0.48
C HIS A 227 -18.52 23.88 -0.31
N SER A 228 -18.34 24.51 -1.48
CA SER A 228 -17.19 24.22 -2.36
C SER A 228 -15.85 24.55 -1.70
N VAL A 229 -15.02 23.54 -1.48
CA VAL A 229 -13.65 23.68 -0.98
C VAL A 229 -12.70 22.68 -1.65
N PRO A 230 -11.43 23.04 -1.90
CA PRO A 230 -10.43 22.08 -2.36
C PRO A 230 -10.25 20.96 -1.34
N ALA A 231 -10.27 19.70 -1.81
CA ALA A 231 -10.01 18.52 -0.98
C ALA A 231 -8.51 18.19 -0.90
N ASP A 232 -7.68 19.20 -0.68
CA ASP A 232 -6.21 19.10 -0.68
C ASP A 232 -5.66 18.42 0.58
N GLY A 233 -6.45 18.36 1.66
CA GLY A 233 -6.03 17.87 2.96
C GLY A 233 -5.37 18.93 3.85
N ASP A 234 -5.43 20.21 3.47
CA ASP A 234 -4.92 21.34 4.24
C ASP A 234 -6.09 22.19 4.75
N PHE A 235 -6.23 22.30 6.08
CA PHE A 235 -7.33 23.05 6.69
C PHE A 235 -6.93 24.52 6.71
N GLY A 236 -6.99 25.16 5.54
CA GLY A 236 -6.67 26.57 5.35
C GLY A 236 -7.89 27.49 5.55
N PRO A 237 -7.72 28.81 5.30
CA PRO A 237 -8.80 29.80 5.47
C PRO A 237 -10.07 29.50 4.66
N ALA A 238 -9.95 28.82 3.51
CA ALA A 238 -11.10 28.41 2.71
C ALA A 238 -11.94 27.33 3.40
N THR A 239 -11.28 26.31 3.98
CA THR A 239 -11.94 25.24 4.74
C THR A 239 -12.54 25.76 6.04
N ASP A 240 -11.88 26.71 6.72
CA ASP A 240 -12.44 27.36 7.93
C ASP A 240 -13.72 28.14 7.62
N ARG A 241 -13.74 28.97 6.55
CA ARG A 241 -14.96 29.67 6.13
C ARG A 241 -16.10 28.72 5.80
N ALA A 242 -15.82 27.68 5.00
CA ALA A 242 -16.81 26.69 4.62
C ALA A 242 -17.36 25.92 5.82
N LEU A 243 -16.51 25.56 6.79
CA LEU A 243 -16.95 24.88 8.00
C LEU A 243 -17.82 25.79 8.88
N ARG A 244 -17.49 27.08 9.00
CA ARG A 244 -18.31 28.05 9.75
C ARG A 244 -19.67 28.25 9.10
N SER A 245 -19.73 28.35 7.77
CA SER A 245 -21.01 28.38 7.03
C SER A 245 -21.84 27.11 7.27
N PHE A 246 -21.20 25.94 7.21
CA PHE A 246 -21.86 24.68 7.51
C PHE A 246 -22.40 24.63 8.95
N GLN A 247 -21.63 25.09 9.93
CA GLN A 247 -22.04 25.15 11.33
C GLN A 247 -23.25 26.07 11.52
N ASP A 248 -23.24 27.25 10.89
CA ASP A 248 -24.35 28.21 10.92
C ASP A 248 -25.64 27.61 10.34
N GLU A 249 -25.56 27.07 9.13
CA GLU A 249 -26.71 26.47 8.41
C GLU A 249 -27.30 25.25 9.14
N ASN A 250 -26.49 24.55 9.95
CA ASN A 250 -26.91 23.35 10.69
C ASN A 250 -27.17 23.61 12.18
N SER A 251 -27.27 24.88 12.61
CA SER A 251 -27.54 25.27 14.00
C SER A 251 -26.54 24.68 15.00
N LEU A 252 -25.28 24.62 14.62
CA LEU A 252 -24.15 24.20 15.46
C LEU A 252 -23.42 25.43 16.01
N THR A 253 -22.56 25.23 17.02
CA THR A 253 -21.64 26.28 17.47
C THR A 253 -20.69 26.68 16.34
N ILE A 254 -20.68 27.96 15.96
CA ILE A 254 -19.89 28.51 14.84
C ILE A 254 -18.45 28.82 15.31
N ASP A 255 -17.73 27.80 15.75
CA ASP A 255 -16.37 27.92 16.28
C ASP A 255 -15.27 27.66 15.24
N GLY A 256 -15.63 27.17 14.03
CA GLY A 256 -14.68 26.75 12.99
C GLY A 256 -13.87 25.51 13.38
N VAL A 257 -14.39 24.73 14.32
CA VAL A 257 -13.78 23.51 14.84
C VAL A 257 -14.69 22.33 14.52
N ALA A 258 -14.21 21.39 13.72
CA ALA A 258 -14.91 20.16 13.42
C ALA A 258 -14.76 19.16 14.58
N GLY A 259 -15.44 19.45 15.68
CA GLY A 259 -15.55 18.57 16.85
C GLY A 259 -16.63 17.50 16.69
N PRO A 260 -16.90 16.70 17.74
CA PRO A 260 -17.79 15.54 17.66
C PRO A 260 -19.19 15.84 17.10
N GLN A 261 -19.78 17.00 17.44
CA GLN A 261 -21.11 17.40 16.96
C GLN A 261 -21.09 17.75 15.47
N THR A 262 -20.09 18.54 15.04
CA THR A 262 -19.89 18.89 13.63
C THR A 262 -19.56 17.67 12.78
N MET A 263 -18.71 16.78 13.27
CA MET A 263 -18.39 15.52 12.58
C MET A 263 -19.61 14.61 12.45
N ARG A 264 -20.43 14.49 13.49
CA ARG A 264 -21.68 13.72 13.42
C ARG A 264 -22.62 14.27 12.33
N LYS A 265 -22.74 15.60 12.24
CA LYS A 265 -23.58 16.24 11.23
C LYS A 265 -23.01 16.07 9.81
N LEU A 266 -21.70 16.25 9.62
CA LEU A 266 -21.03 16.03 8.34
C LEU A 266 -21.19 14.60 7.83
N LYS A 267 -21.24 13.61 8.74
CA LYS A 267 -21.45 12.20 8.39
C LYS A 267 -22.83 11.90 7.83
N GLU A 268 -23.82 12.76 8.04
CA GLU A 268 -25.14 12.63 7.37
C GLU A 268 -25.02 12.82 5.84
N PHE A 269 -23.92 13.43 5.37
CA PHE A 269 -23.58 13.60 3.96
C PHE A 269 -22.62 12.50 3.45
N GLN A 270 -22.38 11.46 4.27
CA GLN A 270 -21.76 10.21 3.80
C GLN A 270 -22.81 9.37 3.06
N VAL A 271 -22.36 8.62 2.05
CA VAL A 271 -23.22 7.66 1.34
C VAL A 271 -23.44 6.48 2.29
N SER A 272 -24.70 6.10 2.51
CA SER A 272 -25.01 4.92 3.34
C SER A 272 -24.80 3.64 2.54
N ALA A 273 -24.54 2.52 3.23
CA ALA A 273 -24.50 1.19 2.61
C ALA A 273 -25.91 0.69 2.17
N ASP A 274 -26.95 1.44 2.52
CA ASP A 274 -28.36 1.08 2.38
C ASP A 274 -29.03 1.83 1.22
N GLU A 275 -28.47 2.97 0.80
CA GLU A 275 -28.52 3.37 -0.60
C GLU A 275 -27.87 2.21 -1.36
N LYS A 276 -28.59 1.51 -2.25
CA LYS A 276 -28.07 0.34 -2.97
C LYS A 276 -27.53 0.72 -4.36
N PRO A 277 -26.34 1.32 -4.51
CA PRO A 277 -25.66 1.31 -5.80
C PRO A 277 -25.19 -0.12 -6.09
N GLY A 278 -25.62 -0.67 -7.23
CA GLY A 278 -25.12 -1.96 -7.73
C GLY A 278 -26.06 -3.16 -7.63
N ASN A 279 -27.33 -3.00 -7.24
CA ASN A 279 -28.28 -4.12 -7.13
C ASN A 279 -29.28 -4.25 -8.30
N LEU A 280 -29.03 -3.59 -9.44
CA LEU A 280 -29.78 -3.80 -10.68
C LEU A 280 -28.95 -4.69 -11.62
N GLY A 281 -29.54 -5.81 -12.08
CA GLY A 281 -28.91 -6.63 -13.10
C GLY A 281 -28.66 -5.82 -14.37
N ILE A 282 -27.47 -5.98 -14.96
CA ILE A 282 -26.97 -5.22 -16.14
C ILE A 282 -27.99 -5.16 -17.30
N ALA A 283 -28.83 -6.18 -17.45
CA ALA A 283 -29.87 -6.26 -18.47
C ALA A 283 -31.08 -5.32 -18.28
N GLN A 284 -31.22 -4.68 -17.11
CA GLN A 284 -32.37 -3.81 -16.79
C GLN A 284 -32.04 -2.32 -16.88
N VAL A 285 -30.78 -1.96 -17.18
CA VAL A 285 -30.35 -0.57 -17.36
C VAL A 285 -30.93 -0.03 -18.68
N PRO A 286 -31.77 1.03 -18.67
CA PRO A 286 -32.42 1.58 -19.86
C PRO A 286 -31.43 1.94 -20.97
N GLU A 287 -30.26 2.45 -20.61
CA GLU A 287 -29.17 2.84 -21.51
C GLU A 287 -28.53 1.62 -22.19
N VAL A 288 -28.37 0.50 -21.48
CA VAL A 288 -27.87 -0.78 -22.03
C VAL A 288 -28.90 -1.42 -22.93
N LYS A 289 -30.18 -1.34 -22.56
CA LYS A 289 -31.32 -1.82 -23.37
C LYS A 289 -31.49 -1.00 -24.66
N ASN A 290 -31.17 0.30 -24.62
CA ASN A 290 -31.20 1.19 -25.77
C ASN A 290 -29.94 1.07 -26.65
N ALA A 291 -28.76 0.82 -26.06
CA ALA A 291 -27.53 0.55 -26.81
C ALA A 291 -27.57 -0.81 -27.53
N ALA A 292 -28.14 -1.84 -26.89
CA ALA A 292 -28.30 -3.18 -27.47
C ALA A 292 -29.34 -3.25 -28.62
N ARG A 293 -30.18 -2.21 -28.79
CA ARG A 293 -31.12 -2.13 -29.90
C ARG A 293 -30.47 -1.68 -31.22
N ASN A 294 -29.34 -0.98 -31.16
CA ASN A 294 -28.74 -0.34 -32.33
C ASN A 294 -27.40 -0.96 -32.78
N PHE A 295 -26.79 -1.83 -31.96
CA PHE A 295 -25.57 -2.54 -32.34
C PHE A 295 -25.66 -4.00 -31.91
N GLY A 296 -25.37 -4.91 -32.85
CA GLY A 296 -25.39 -6.35 -32.59
C GLY A 296 -24.41 -6.74 -31.47
N PRO A 297 -24.69 -7.79 -30.68
CA PRO A 297 -23.88 -8.20 -29.52
C PRO A 297 -22.40 -8.43 -29.85
N LEU A 298 -22.12 -8.85 -31.10
CA LEU A 298 -20.76 -9.05 -31.59
C LEU A 298 -19.98 -7.73 -31.71
N ALA A 299 -20.62 -6.64 -32.13
CA ALA A 299 -19.96 -5.35 -32.37
C ALA A 299 -19.49 -4.69 -31.05
N LEU A 300 -20.23 -4.89 -29.95
CA LEU A 300 -19.85 -4.40 -28.63
C LEU A 300 -18.60 -5.13 -28.10
N VAL A 301 -18.51 -6.44 -28.33
CA VAL A 301 -17.37 -7.27 -27.93
C VAL A 301 -16.14 -6.94 -28.77
N THR A 302 -16.30 -6.70 -30.07
CA THR A 302 -15.20 -6.29 -30.95
C THR A 302 -14.69 -4.89 -30.60
N ALA A 303 -15.57 -3.92 -30.34
CA ALA A 303 -15.16 -2.57 -29.93
C ALA A 303 -14.41 -2.55 -28.58
N ALA A 304 -14.86 -3.35 -27.61
CA ALA A 304 -14.16 -3.50 -26.34
C ALA A 304 -12.80 -4.20 -26.51
N ARG A 305 -12.73 -5.20 -27.40
CA ARG A 305 -11.48 -5.93 -27.73
C ARG A 305 -10.45 -5.02 -28.39
N ASP A 306 -10.86 -4.19 -29.34
CA ASP A 306 -9.97 -3.31 -30.10
C ASP A 306 -9.41 -2.20 -29.19
N GLN A 307 -10.23 -1.63 -28.31
CA GLN A 307 -9.75 -0.65 -27.31
C GLN A 307 -8.78 -1.28 -26.29
N ILE A 308 -9.00 -2.53 -25.88
CA ILE A 308 -8.10 -3.24 -24.95
C ILE A 308 -6.76 -3.59 -25.64
N ALA A 309 -6.78 -3.96 -26.91
CA ALA A 309 -5.57 -4.25 -27.68
C ALA A 309 -4.74 -2.98 -27.97
N GLU A 310 -5.41 -1.86 -28.27
CA GLU A 310 -4.76 -0.56 -28.50
C GLU A 310 -4.09 -0.04 -27.22
N ILE A 311 -4.75 -0.18 -26.06
CA ILE A 311 -4.20 0.17 -24.73
C ILE A 311 -3.04 -0.77 -24.35
N ALA A 312 -3.13 -2.08 -24.62
CA ALA A 312 -2.06 -3.04 -24.32
C ALA A 312 -0.78 -2.77 -25.11
N THR A 313 -0.92 -2.35 -26.38
CA THR A 313 0.20 -1.98 -27.26
C THR A 313 0.87 -0.69 -26.79
N TYR A 314 0.09 0.28 -26.34
CA TYR A 314 0.57 1.59 -25.85
C TYR A 314 1.26 1.52 -24.47
N VAL A 315 0.83 0.60 -23.59
CA VAL A 315 1.32 0.53 -22.20
C VAL A 315 2.53 -0.41 -22.03
N THR A 316 2.74 -1.40 -22.91
CA THR A 316 3.76 -2.45 -22.67
C THR A 316 4.84 -2.59 -23.73
N GLY A 317 4.69 -2.03 -24.94
CA GLY A 317 5.69 -2.15 -26.02
C GLY A 317 5.89 -3.58 -26.53
N ILE A 318 4.92 -4.47 -26.32
CA ILE A 318 4.97 -5.89 -26.69
C ILE A 318 4.31 -6.10 -28.07
N ASN A 319 4.79 -7.08 -28.84
CA ASN A 319 4.23 -7.50 -30.14
C ASN A 319 2.73 -7.90 -30.04
N SER A 320 1.96 -7.60 -31.10
CA SER A 320 0.50 -7.73 -31.23
C SER A 320 -0.06 -9.13 -30.96
N ASP A 321 0.72 -10.18 -31.21
CA ASP A 321 0.25 -11.58 -31.03
C ASP A 321 0.15 -11.99 -29.56
N LEU A 322 1.04 -11.47 -28.70
CA LEU A 322 0.98 -11.71 -27.25
C LEU A 322 -0.11 -10.86 -26.59
N ALA A 323 -0.36 -9.65 -27.10
CA ALA A 323 -1.47 -8.79 -26.66
C ALA A 323 -2.84 -9.44 -26.94
N ASN A 324 -3.00 -10.09 -28.09
CA ASN A 324 -4.22 -10.82 -28.46
C ASN A 324 -4.50 -12.02 -27.54
N THR A 325 -3.46 -12.70 -27.07
CA THR A 325 -3.59 -13.86 -26.17
C THR A 325 -3.98 -13.44 -24.76
N ILE A 326 -3.45 -12.31 -24.27
CA ILE A 326 -3.83 -11.72 -22.98
C ILE A 326 -5.27 -11.19 -23.03
N ALA A 327 -5.69 -10.56 -24.13
CA ALA A 327 -7.06 -10.08 -24.29
C ALA A 327 -8.10 -11.22 -24.26
N ASN A 328 -7.79 -12.37 -24.89
CA ASN A 328 -8.65 -13.56 -24.84
C ASN A 328 -8.71 -14.18 -23.43
N GLY A 329 -7.60 -14.15 -22.68
CA GLY A 329 -7.57 -14.57 -21.28
C GLY A 329 -8.33 -13.64 -20.33
N MET A 330 -8.31 -12.33 -20.60
CA MET A 330 -9.06 -11.33 -19.85
C MET A 330 -10.57 -11.45 -20.06
N LEU A 331 -11.02 -11.78 -21.29
CA LEU A 331 -12.42 -12.08 -21.60
C LEU A 331 -12.97 -13.27 -20.78
N ALA A 332 -12.14 -14.29 -20.55
CA ALA A 332 -12.50 -15.44 -19.73
C ALA A 332 -12.58 -15.13 -18.22
N VAL A 333 -11.97 -14.03 -17.77
CA VAL A 333 -11.88 -13.62 -16.35
C VAL A 333 -12.80 -12.42 -16.01
N SER A 334 -13.48 -11.84 -17.00
CA SER A 334 -14.38 -10.66 -16.87
C SER A 334 -15.61 -10.82 -15.95
N GLY A 335 -15.72 -11.90 -15.20
CA GLY A 335 -16.81 -12.13 -14.26
C GLY A 335 -16.68 -11.43 -12.91
N ALA A 336 -15.53 -10.86 -12.52
CA ALA A 336 -15.34 -10.54 -11.09
C ALA A 336 -14.93 -9.11 -10.67
N ILE A 337 -14.07 -8.32 -11.35
CA ILE A 337 -13.47 -7.13 -10.66
C ILE A 337 -13.28 -5.86 -11.53
N GLY A 338 -13.38 -5.91 -12.86
CA GLY A 338 -12.78 -4.86 -13.72
C GLY A 338 -13.54 -3.55 -13.98
N LEU A 339 -14.85 -3.47 -13.82
CA LEU A 339 -15.66 -2.32 -14.30
C LEU A 339 -15.80 -1.16 -13.30
N GLY A 340 -15.44 -1.39 -12.02
CA GLY A 340 -15.72 -0.43 -10.95
C GLY A 340 -14.81 0.80 -10.92
N LEU A 341 -13.58 0.69 -11.44
CA LEU A 341 -12.58 1.76 -11.29
C LEU A 341 -12.47 2.65 -12.54
N THR A 342 -12.81 2.12 -13.71
CA THR A 342 -12.66 2.84 -14.99
C THR A 342 -13.78 3.87 -15.21
N ILE A 343 -15.02 3.55 -14.81
CA ILE A 343 -16.17 4.47 -14.97
C ILE A 343 -16.07 5.67 -14.02
N TRP A 344 -15.57 5.50 -12.80
CA TRP A 344 -15.48 6.60 -11.84
C TRP A 344 -14.37 7.61 -12.18
N GLY A 345 -13.23 7.11 -12.67
CA GLY A 345 -12.15 7.96 -13.19
C GLY A 345 -12.57 8.79 -14.41
N VAL A 346 -13.36 8.22 -15.33
CA VAL A 346 -13.85 8.90 -16.53
C VAL A 346 -14.94 9.93 -16.21
N TYR A 347 -15.83 9.63 -15.25
CA TYR A 347 -16.89 10.55 -14.82
C TYR A 347 -16.34 11.77 -14.05
N GLY A 348 -15.36 11.57 -13.17
CA GLY A 348 -14.70 12.66 -12.43
C GLY A 348 -13.93 13.62 -13.35
N TRP A 349 -13.30 13.07 -14.39
CA TRP A 349 -12.60 13.86 -15.40
C TRP A 349 -13.57 14.64 -16.32
N TRP A 350 -14.66 14.03 -16.79
CA TRP A 350 -15.67 14.66 -17.65
C TRP A 350 -16.39 15.84 -16.98
N LYS A 351 -16.76 15.71 -15.69
CA LYS A 351 -17.45 16.79 -14.95
C LYS A 351 -16.56 18.02 -14.71
N SER A 352 -15.25 17.83 -14.60
CA SER A 352 -14.28 18.93 -14.43
C SER A 352 -14.09 19.80 -15.69
N LYS A 353 -14.49 19.29 -16.86
CA LYS A 353 -14.40 19.98 -18.16
C LYS A 353 -15.63 20.82 -18.51
N GLN A 354 -16.77 20.64 -17.84
CA GLN A 354 -17.98 21.42 -18.08
C GLN A 354 -18.06 22.73 -17.27
N THR A 355 -17.16 22.95 -16.31
CA THR A 355 -17.05 24.19 -15.53
C THR A 355 -16.39 25.37 -16.26
N VAL A 356 -16.12 25.29 -17.58
CA VAL A 356 -15.31 26.31 -18.27
C VAL A 356 -15.91 26.86 -19.58
N GLU A 357 -17.02 26.36 -20.12
CA GLU A 357 -17.41 26.78 -21.50
C GLU A 357 -18.82 27.29 -21.80
N GLN A 358 -19.81 27.33 -20.90
CA GLN A 358 -21.06 28.04 -21.21
C GLN A 358 -21.67 28.75 -19.99
N ALA A 359 -21.60 30.09 -20.05
CA ALA A 359 -22.37 31.13 -19.33
C ALA A 359 -22.17 31.26 -17.81
#